data_AF-A0AB33ZT89-F1
#
_entry.id   AF-A0AB33ZT89-F1
#
_cell.length_a   1.000
_cell.length_b   1.000
_cell.length_c   1.000
_cell.angle_alpha   90.00
_cell.angle_beta   90.00
_cell.angle_gamma   90.00
#
_symmetry.space_group_name_H-M   'P 1'
#
loop_
_entity.id
_entity.type
_entity.pdbx_description
1 polymer ?
#
loop_
_entity_poly.entity_id
_entity_poly.type
_entity_poly.pdbx_seq_one_letter_code
_entity_poly.pdbx_strand_id
1 'polypeptide(L)'
;MNNTELKGSSSGLVFFCVGAVYNEFILILEKFSEKVSVIVTGYNDEKYLDQCVNSILNQTYSNIELILVDDGSTDNSPKICEEYRQKYDQVRVLHKKNGGIGSSRNAWLAMASGDYVLFIDNNNWLTETHIEDWCNLLEKMLIFRLAILTDSMKKNLHFYIG
;
A
#
# COMPACT_ATOMS: atom_id res chain seq x y z
N MET A 1 20.56 -30.30 -56.49
CA MET A 1 20.65 -28.83 -56.60
C MET A 1 19.43 -28.21 -55.91
N ASN A 2 19.72 -27.52 -54.80
CA ASN A 2 19.06 -26.34 -54.21
C ASN A 2 17.58 -26.44 -53.79
N ASN A 3 17.31 -26.43 -52.48
CA ASN A 3 16.91 -25.28 -51.62
C ASN A 3 15.41 -24.95 -51.81
N THR A 4 14.56 -24.85 -50.79
CA THR A 4 14.72 -24.10 -49.53
C THR A 4 13.77 -24.64 -48.44
N GLU A 5 14.32 -25.01 -47.28
CA GLU A 5 13.58 -25.10 -46.02
C GLU A 5 13.24 -23.69 -45.50
N LEU A 6 11.96 -23.43 -45.24
CA LEU A 6 11.51 -22.29 -44.44
C LEU A 6 11.73 -22.63 -42.96
N LYS A 7 12.85 -22.18 -42.39
CA LYS A 7 13.07 -22.13 -40.94
C LYS A 7 12.21 -21.01 -40.33
N GLY A 8 11.03 -21.35 -39.82
CA GLY A 8 10.29 -20.51 -38.88
C GLY A 8 10.79 -20.77 -37.47
N SER A 9 11.61 -19.86 -36.93
CA SER A 9 12.15 -19.99 -35.58
C SER A 9 11.11 -19.55 -34.54
N SER A 10 10.56 -20.51 -33.80
CA SER A 10 9.73 -20.31 -32.61
C SER A 10 10.45 -19.56 -31.46
N SER A 11 11.76 -19.33 -31.61
CA SER A 11 12.60 -18.57 -30.68
C SER A 11 12.32 -17.06 -30.67
N GLY A 12 11.71 -16.49 -31.72
CA GLY A 12 11.39 -15.05 -31.76
C GLY A 12 10.22 -14.65 -30.86
N LEU A 13 9.20 -15.50 -30.75
CA LEU A 13 7.99 -15.24 -29.96
C LEU A 13 8.25 -15.40 -28.45
N VAL A 14 9.07 -16.41 -28.08
CA VAL A 14 9.48 -16.64 -26.68
C VAL A 14 10.35 -15.49 -26.16
N PHE A 15 11.26 -14.95 -26.97
CA PHE A 15 12.07 -13.78 -26.57
C PHE A 15 11.21 -12.52 -26.41
N PHE A 16 10.16 -12.36 -27.24
CA PHE A 16 9.24 -11.23 -27.15
C PHE A 16 8.35 -11.29 -25.90
N CYS A 17 7.83 -12.48 -25.54
CA CYS A 17 7.10 -12.69 -24.29
C CYS A 17 7.96 -12.43 -23.04
N VAL A 18 9.23 -12.88 -23.05
CA VAL A 18 10.13 -12.65 -21.91
C VAL A 18 10.51 -11.17 -21.78
N GLY A 19 10.75 -10.47 -22.89
CA GLY A 19 11.08 -9.03 -22.88
C GLY A 19 9.91 -8.13 -22.45
N ALA A 20 8.68 -8.44 -22.86
CA ALA A 20 7.49 -7.71 -22.41
C ALA A 20 7.24 -7.89 -20.91
N VAL A 21 7.36 -9.13 -20.41
CA VAL A 21 7.27 -9.43 -18.97
C VAL A 21 8.40 -8.74 -18.19
N TYR A 22 9.61 -8.67 -18.75
CA TYR A 22 10.74 -8.00 -18.09
C TYR A 22 10.55 -6.48 -18.01
N ASN A 23 10.02 -5.83 -19.05
CA ASN A 23 9.71 -4.40 -19.01
C ASN A 23 8.54 -4.08 -18.07
N GLU A 24 7.48 -4.90 -18.06
CA GLU A 24 6.43 -4.78 -17.03
C GLU A 24 6.99 -5.01 -15.63
N PHE A 25 7.94 -5.94 -15.47
CA PHE A 25 8.59 -6.22 -14.19
C PHE A 25 9.48 -5.06 -13.73
N ILE A 26 10.24 -4.42 -14.62
CA ILE A 26 11.02 -3.21 -14.33
C ILE A 26 10.09 -2.04 -13.97
N LEU A 27 8.99 -1.86 -14.70
CA LEU A 27 7.98 -0.84 -14.38
C LEU A 27 7.28 -1.09 -13.04
N ILE A 28 7.10 -2.35 -12.64
CA ILE A 28 6.57 -2.73 -11.32
C ILE A 28 7.58 -2.40 -10.21
N LEU A 29 8.87 -2.64 -10.44
CA LEU A 29 9.93 -2.36 -9.46
C LEU A 29 10.24 -0.86 -9.32
N GLU A 30 10.21 -0.10 -10.40
CA GLU A 30 10.46 1.36 -10.38
C GLU A 30 9.34 2.15 -9.67
N LYS A 31 8.18 1.53 -9.42
CA LYS A 31 6.98 2.20 -8.90
C LYS A 31 6.88 2.25 -7.37
N PHE A 32 7.79 1.63 -6.62
CA PHE A 32 7.59 1.35 -5.18
C PHE A 32 7.65 2.55 -4.21
N SER A 33 7.66 3.79 -4.70
CA SER A 33 7.42 4.97 -3.86
C SER A 33 5.92 5.31 -3.78
N GLU A 34 5.12 4.30 -3.45
CA GLU A 34 3.66 4.42 -3.39
C GLU A 34 3.21 5.10 -2.09
N LYS A 35 2.17 5.92 -2.15
CA LYS A 35 1.72 6.67 -0.98
C LYS A 35 0.93 5.77 -0.03
N VAL A 36 1.20 5.85 1.28
CA VAL A 36 0.47 5.07 2.30
C VAL A 36 -0.52 5.97 3.04
N SER A 37 -1.81 5.64 2.97
CA SER A 37 -2.84 6.22 3.84
C SER A 37 -2.90 5.46 5.16
N VAL A 38 -2.39 6.08 6.23
CA VAL A 38 -2.52 5.53 7.59
C VAL A 38 -3.79 6.06 8.22
N ILE A 39 -4.67 5.16 8.65
CA ILE A 39 -5.98 5.49 9.21
C ILE A 39 -5.98 5.17 10.70
N VAL A 40 -6.23 6.19 11.51
CA VAL A 40 -6.46 6.06 12.96
C VAL A 40 -7.88 6.48 13.26
N THR A 41 -8.69 5.55 13.74
CA THR A 41 -10.08 5.83 14.16
C THR A 41 -10.16 5.80 15.68
N GLY A 42 -10.83 6.77 16.29
CA GLY A 42 -10.93 6.86 17.75
C GLY A 42 -12.25 7.43 18.29
N TYR A 43 -12.51 7.13 19.55
CA TYR A 43 -13.57 7.69 20.38
C TYR A 43 -13.10 7.73 21.84
N ASN A 44 -12.87 8.93 22.36
CA ASN A 44 -12.38 9.20 23.71
C ASN A 44 -11.00 8.59 24.04
N ASP A 45 -9.99 8.90 23.21
CA ASP A 45 -8.64 8.31 23.28
C ASP A 45 -7.54 9.32 23.66
N GLU A 46 -7.90 10.41 24.37
CA GLU A 46 -6.98 11.51 24.66
C GLU A 46 -5.66 11.06 25.34
N LYS A 47 -5.66 9.93 26.03
CA LYS A 47 -4.50 9.37 26.74
C LYS A 47 -3.46 8.72 25.84
N TYR A 48 -3.87 8.18 24.69
CA TYR A 48 -3.02 7.36 23.83
C TYR A 48 -2.81 7.96 22.44
N LEU A 49 -3.73 8.82 22.01
CA LEU A 49 -3.74 9.41 20.68
C LEU A 49 -2.42 10.12 20.34
N ASP A 50 -1.86 10.89 21.28
CA ASP A 50 -0.60 11.60 21.06
C ASP A 50 0.57 10.65 20.77
N GLN A 51 0.70 9.59 21.56
CA GLN A 51 1.75 8.57 21.38
C GLN A 51 1.55 7.81 20.06
N CYS A 52 0.31 7.44 19.74
CA CYS A 52 -0.04 6.76 18.49
C CYS A 52 0.36 7.62 17.27
N VAL A 53 -0.11 8.87 17.22
CA VAL A 53 0.16 9.79 16.10
C VAL A 53 1.65 10.08 15.96
N ASN A 54 2.35 10.35 17.06
CA ASN A 54 3.80 10.57 17.02
C ASN A 54 4.56 9.34 16.48
N SER A 55 4.14 8.12 16.80
CA SER A 55 4.79 6.92 16.28
C SER A 55 4.66 6.77 14.76
N ILE A 56 3.57 7.28 14.18
CA ILE A 56 3.31 7.27 12.74
C ILE A 56 4.07 8.40 12.03
N LEU A 57 4.11 9.59 12.63
CA LEU A 57 4.80 10.74 12.03
C LEU A 57 6.33 10.64 12.08
N ASN A 58 6.88 9.80 12.97
CA ASN A 58 8.32 9.55 13.10
C ASN A 58 8.78 8.27 12.37
N GLN A 59 8.01 7.77 11.40
CA GLN A 59 8.41 6.62 10.60
C GLN A 59 9.60 6.96 9.69
N THR A 60 10.45 5.98 9.42
CA THR A 60 11.51 6.10 8.39
C THR A 60 10.95 6.21 6.98
N TYR A 61 9.75 5.64 6.75
CA TYR A 61 9.00 5.81 5.51
C TYR A 61 8.31 7.18 5.46
N SER A 62 8.59 7.98 4.44
CA SER A 62 8.16 9.38 4.40
C SER A 62 6.90 9.66 3.59
N ASN A 63 6.54 8.82 2.61
CA ASN A 63 5.39 9.05 1.72
C ASN A 63 4.07 8.61 2.37
N ILE A 64 3.73 9.26 3.48
CA ILE A 64 2.56 8.94 4.31
C ILE A 64 1.57 10.09 4.25
N GLU A 65 0.28 9.77 4.17
CA GLU A 65 -0.77 10.64 4.71
C GLU A 65 -1.41 10.00 5.94
N LEU A 66 -1.70 10.79 6.95
CA LEU A 66 -2.35 10.34 8.18
C LEU A 66 -3.77 10.89 8.23
N ILE A 67 -4.75 9.99 8.34
CA ILE A 67 -6.16 10.35 8.46
C ILE A 67 -6.65 9.96 9.85
N LEU A 68 -6.98 10.98 10.64
CA LEU A 68 -7.55 10.86 11.98
C LEU A 68 -9.07 10.97 11.87
N VAL A 69 -9.78 9.92 12.28
CA VAL A 69 -11.24 9.90 12.32
C VAL A 69 -11.70 9.90 13.76
N ASP A 70 -12.24 11.03 14.19
CA ASP A 70 -12.87 11.20 15.51
C ASP A 70 -14.37 10.87 15.42
N ASP A 71 -14.79 9.79 16.08
CA ASP A 71 -16.18 9.33 16.09
C ASP A 71 -17.02 10.03 17.16
N GLY A 72 -16.89 11.36 17.25
CA GLY A 72 -17.70 12.21 18.11
C GLY A 72 -17.30 12.14 19.57
N SER A 73 -15.99 12.17 19.84
CA SER A 73 -15.45 12.16 21.19
C SER A 73 -15.93 13.36 22.01
N THR A 74 -16.02 13.17 23.32
CA THR A 74 -16.42 14.19 24.31
C THR A 74 -15.27 14.63 25.22
N ASP A 75 -14.09 14.03 25.04
CA ASP A 75 -12.86 14.36 25.74
C ASP A 75 -11.98 15.31 24.90
N ASN A 76 -10.67 15.40 25.18
CA ASN A 76 -9.77 16.27 24.41
C ASN A 76 -9.30 15.68 23.06
N SER A 77 -9.70 14.45 22.69
CA SER A 77 -9.29 13.83 21.42
C SER A 77 -9.50 14.71 20.18
N PRO A 78 -10.65 15.39 20.01
CA PRO A 78 -10.88 16.23 18.83
C PRO A 78 -9.89 17.40 18.75
N LYS A 79 -9.54 17.97 19.91
CA LYS A 79 -8.57 19.06 20.01
C LYS A 79 -7.17 18.58 19.63
N ILE A 80 -6.75 17.42 20.13
CA ILE A 80 -5.45 16.82 19.80
C ILE A 80 -5.37 16.57 18.28
N CYS A 81 -6.41 15.99 17.67
CA CYS A 81 -6.46 15.77 16.22
C CYS A 81 -6.23 17.09 15.44
N GLU A 82 -6.91 18.15 15.85
CA GLU A 82 -6.84 19.45 15.21
C GLU A 82 -5.46 20.12 15.36
N GLU A 83 -4.81 19.97 16.51
CA GLU A 83 -3.43 20.42 16.72
C GLU A 83 -2.46 19.75 15.74
N TYR A 84 -2.60 18.44 15.50
CA TYR A 84 -1.79 17.73 14.51
C TYR A 84 -2.11 18.17 13.07
N ARG A 85 -3.38 18.38 12.73
CA ARG A 85 -3.79 18.88 11.41
C ARG A 85 -3.18 20.25 11.09
N GLN A 86 -3.07 21.12 12.09
CA GLN A 86 -2.49 22.45 11.92
C GLN A 86 -0.97 22.42 11.82
N LYS A 87 -0.33 21.43 12.45
CA LYS A 87 1.13 21.32 12.52
C LYS A 87 1.75 20.58 11.33
N TYR A 88 1.02 19.64 10.72
CA TYR A 88 1.55 18.75 9.69
C TYR A 88 0.62 18.68 8.47
N ASP A 89 1.14 19.08 7.30
CA ASP A 89 0.36 19.12 6.04
C ASP A 89 -0.16 17.75 5.59
N GLN A 90 0.52 16.68 5.98
CA GLN A 90 0.15 15.30 5.68
C GLN A 90 -0.96 14.74 6.59
N VAL A 91 -1.39 15.49 7.61
CA VAL A 91 -2.43 15.08 8.56
C VAL A 91 -3.78 15.65 8.14
N ARG A 92 -4.78 14.78 8.08
CA ARG A 92 -6.17 15.12 7.76
C ARG A 92 -7.07 14.62 8.86
N VAL A 93 -8.08 15.41 9.23
CA VAL A 93 -8.99 15.08 10.32
C VAL A 93 -10.41 15.05 9.82
N LEU A 94 -11.16 14.07 10.28
CA LEU A 94 -12.60 13.96 10.07
C LEU A 94 -13.29 13.82 11.43
N HIS A 95 -14.10 14.82 11.77
CA HIS A 95 -15.02 14.73 12.89
C HIS A 95 -16.39 14.28 12.38
N LYS A 96 -16.98 13.30 13.06
CA LYS A 96 -18.34 12.87 12.78
C LYS A 96 -19.11 12.66 14.07
N LYS A 97 -20.44 12.57 13.96
CA LYS A 97 -21.28 12.09 15.06
C LYS A 97 -20.98 10.61 15.33
N ASN A 98 -20.91 10.21 16.60
CA ASN A 98 -20.69 8.81 16.99
C ASN A 98 -21.63 7.84 16.24
N GLY A 99 -21.02 6.86 15.57
CA GLY A 99 -21.72 5.80 14.84
C GLY A 99 -21.07 4.42 14.99
N GLY A 100 -20.09 4.29 15.88
CA GLY A 100 -19.32 3.08 16.12
C GLY A 100 -18.25 2.81 15.07
N ILE A 101 -17.39 1.84 15.38
CA ILE A 101 -16.16 1.53 14.61
C ILE A 101 -16.41 1.26 13.12
N GLY A 102 -17.51 0.60 12.77
CA GLY A 102 -17.85 0.33 11.36
C GLY A 102 -18.17 1.60 10.59
N SER A 103 -18.83 2.58 11.22
CA SER A 103 -19.09 3.88 10.62
C SER A 103 -17.80 4.66 10.43
N SER A 104 -16.92 4.67 11.44
CA SER A 104 -15.61 5.33 11.37
C SER A 104 -14.72 4.75 10.28
N ARG A 105 -14.70 3.42 10.14
CA ARG A 105 -13.95 2.70 9.09
C ARG A 105 -14.51 2.88 7.68
N ASN A 106 -15.66 3.50 7.49
CA ASN A 106 -16.14 3.87 6.16
C ASN A 106 -15.95 5.37 5.88
N ALA A 107 -15.82 6.19 6.91
CA ALA A 107 -15.83 7.65 6.80
C ALA A 107 -14.57 8.22 6.13
N TRP A 108 -13.42 7.55 6.28
CA TRP A 108 -12.15 7.98 5.66
C TRP A 108 -12.06 7.66 4.16
N LEU A 109 -12.92 6.79 3.60
CA LEU A 109 -12.79 6.27 2.23
C LEU A 109 -12.71 7.38 1.18
N ALA A 110 -13.51 8.44 1.33
CA ALA A 110 -13.51 9.57 0.41
C ALA A 110 -12.31 10.52 0.60
N MET A 111 -11.55 10.35 1.68
CA MET A 111 -10.37 11.15 1.99
C MET A 111 -9.10 10.46 1.52
N ALA A 112 -8.96 9.15 1.69
CA ALA A 112 -7.73 8.45 1.31
C ALA A 112 -7.37 8.65 -0.17
N SER A 113 -6.08 8.87 -0.40
CA SER A 113 -5.45 9.07 -1.70
C SER A 113 -4.18 8.25 -1.88
N GLY A 114 -3.80 7.45 -0.88
CA GLY A 114 -2.70 6.52 -0.96
C GLY A 114 -3.07 5.26 -1.73
N ASP A 115 -2.06 4.66 -2.35
CA ASP A 115 -2.16 3.39 -3.09
C ASP A 115 -2.33 2.21 -2.12
N TYR A 116 -1.84 2.39 -0.89
CA TYR A 116 -1.98 1.44 0.21
C TYR A 116 -2.70 2.06 1.40
N VAL A 117 -3.45 1.25 2.13
CA VAL A 117 -4.15 1.65 3.35
C VAL A 117 -3.67 0.80 4.51
N LEU A 118 -3.23 1.46 5.59
CA LEU A 118 -2.84 0.82 6.85
C LEU A 118 -3.76 1.30 7.98
N PHE A 119 -4.43 0.38 8.65
CA PHE A 119 -5.25 0.68 9.82
C PHE A 119 -4.46 0.52 11.10
N ILE A 120 -4.47 1.54 11.95
CA ILE A 120 -3.84 1.53 13.26
C ILE A 120 -4.91 1.85 14.31
N ASP A 121 -5.00 1.00 15.33
CA ASP A 121 -5.85 1.28 16.48
C ASP A 121 -5.24 2.43 17.31
N ASN A 122 -6.09 3.34 17.77
CA ASN A 122 -5.77 4.54 18.56
C ASN A 122 -4.94 4.33 19.84
N ASN A 123 -4.89 3.10 20.36
CA ASN A 123 -4.17 2.72 21.57
C ASN A 123 -2.87 1.93 21.29
N ASN A 124 -2.51 1.78 20.01
CA ASN A 124 -1.29 1.13 19.56
C ASN A 124 -0.30 2.16 19.00
N TRP A 125 0.98 1.83 19.06
CA TRP A 125 2.06 2.62 18.46
C TRP A 125 3.01 1.72 17.69
N LEU A 126 3.63 2.29 16.67
CA LEU A 126 4.51 1.59 15.76
C LEU A 126 5.98 1.73 16.16
N THR A 127 6.80 0.75 15.79
CA THR A 127 8.25 0.90 15.75
C THR A 127 8.64 1.80 14.59
N GLU A 128 9.78 2.49 14.67
CA GLU A 128 10.22 3.51 13.70
C GLU A 128 10.26 3.02 12.23
N THR A 129 10.53 1.73 12.01
CA THR A 129 10.63 1.12 10.67
C THR A 129 9.37 0.38 10.21
N HIS A 130 8.30 0.36 11.01
CA HIS A 130 7.17 -0.54 10.80
C HIS A 130 6.55 -0.41 9.39
N ILE A 131 6.30 0.81 8.94
CA ILE A 131 5.66 1.06 7.64
C ILE A 131 6.61 0.72 6.48
N GLU A 132 7.91 1.01 6.65
CA GLU A 132 8.94 0.63 5.66
C GLU A 132 9.04 -0.89 5.53
N ASP A 133 9.14 -1.61 6.65
CA ASP A 133 9.20 -3.07 6.69
C ASP A 133 7.95 -3.71 6.08
N TRP A 134 6.77 -3.12 6.36
CA TRP A 134 5.50 -3.54 5.78
C TRP A 134 5.47 -3.36 4.25
N CYS A 135 5.89 -2.20 3.74
CA CYS A 135 5.98 -1.94 2.29
C CYS A 135 6.97 -2.91 1.61
N ASN A 136 8.14 -3.10 2.21
CA ASN A 136 9.17 -4.03 1.72
C ASN A 136 8.66 -5.48 1.66
N LEU A 137 7.82 -5.89 2.62
CA LEU A 137 7.22 -7.22 2.62
C LEU A 137 6.18 -7.37 1.50
N LEU A 138 5.30 -6.37 1.32
CA LEU A 138 4.32 -6.36 0.23
C LEU A 138 5.00 -6.46 -1.14
N GLU A 139 6.09 -5.72 -1.34
CA GLU A 139 6.91 -5.79 -2.55
C GLU A 139 7.43 -7.20 -2.81
N LYS A 140 8.09 -7.80 -1.81
CA LYS A 140 8.62 -9.17 -1.91
C LYS A 140 7.53 -10.18 -2.23
N MET A 141 6.34 -10.03 -1.65
CA MET A 141 5.19 -10.89 -1.94
C MET A 141 4.69 -10.73 -3.38
N LEU A 142 4.65 -9.50 -3.91
CA LEU A 142 4.24 -9.24 -5.29
C LEU A 142 5.24 -9.87 -6.28
N ILE A 143 6.55 -9.65 -6.05
CA ILE A 143 7.62 -10.24 -6.85
C ILE A 143 7.54 -11.77 -6.84
N PHE A 144 7.38 -12.37 -5.65
CA PHE A 144 7.28 -13.81 -5.50
C PHE A 144 6.05 -14.38 -6.24
N ARG A 145 4.90 -13.70 -6.15
CA ARG A 145 3.68 -14.08 -6.88
C ARG A 145 3.89 -14.04 -8.39
N LEU A 146 4.53 -12.98 -8.92
CA LEU A 146 4.84 -12.86 -10.35
C LEU A 146 5.81 -13.95 -10.81
N ALA A 147 6.82 -14.29 -9.99
CA ALA A 147 7.75 -15.38 -10.28
C ALA A 147 7.02 -16.74 -10.41
N ILE A 148 6.06 -17.04 -9.52
CA ILE A 148 5.25 -18.26 -9.60
C ILE A 148 4.37 -18.26 -10.86
N LEU A 149 3.71 -17.14 -11.16
CA LEU A 149 2.83 -17.04 -12.33
C LEU A 149 3.61 -17.20 -13.64
N THR A 150 4.80 -16.61 -13.75
CA THR A 150 5.64 -16.73 -14.94
C THR A 150 6.20 -18.13 -15.14
N ASP A 151 6.59 -18.85 -14.07
CA ASP A 151 7.00 -20.26 -14.15
C ASP A 151 5.81 -21.17 -14.57
N SER A 152 4.62 -20.91 -14.03
CA SER A 152 3.40 -21.63 -14.41
C SER A 152 3.04 -21.41 -15.89
N MET A 153 3.12 -20.17 -16.39
CA MET A 153 2.88 -19.87 -17.81
C MET A 153 3.90 -20.53 -18.72
N LYS A 154 5.19 -20.56 -18.35
CA LYS A 154 6.22 -21.28 -19.11
C LYS A 154 5.88 -22.77 -19.24
N LYS A 155 5.45 -23.42 -18.16
CA LYS A 155 5.04 -24.84 -18.17
C LYS A 155 3.83 -25.08 -19.06
N ASN A 156 2.84 -24.18 -19.08
CA ASN A 156 1.65 -24.31 -19.91
C ASN A 156 1.91 -24.02 -21.41
N LEU A 157 2.90 -23.18 -21.73
CA LEU A 157 3.25 -22.87 -23.13
C LEU A 157 3.86 -24.09 -23.86
N HIS A 158 4.54 -24.99 -23.15
CA HIS A 158 5.05 -26.25 -23.72
C HIS A 158 3.95 -27.21 -24.21
N PHE A 159 2.70 -27.06 -23.77
CA PHE A 159 1.58 -27.89 -24.21
C PHE A 159 0.92 -27.42 -25.52
N TYR A 160 1.18 -26.20 -25.98
CA TYR A 160 0.57 -25.63 -27.19
C TYR A 160 1.48 -25.68 -28.44
N ILE A 161 2.66 -26.29 -28.33
CA ILE A 161 3.65 -26.42 -29.43
C ILE A 161 3.88 -27.89 -29.83
N GLY A 162 2.91 -28.76 -29.59
CA GLY A 162 2.90 -30.17 -30.02
C GLY A 162 2.04 -30.39 -31.26
#